data_AF-A0A2V9UH85-F1
#
_entry.id   AF-A0A2V9UH85-F1
#
_cell.length_a   1.000
_cell.length_b   1.000
_cell.length_c   1.000
_cell.angle_alpha   90.00
_cell.angle_beta   90.00
_cell.angle_gamma   90.00
#
_symmetry.space_group_name_H-M   'P 1'
#
loop_
_entity.id
_entity.type
_entity.pdbx_description
1 polymer ?
#
loop_
_entity_poly.entity_id
_entity_poly.type
_entity_poly.pdbx_seq_one_letter_code
_entity_poly.pdbx_strand_id
1 'polypeptide(L)'
;MTVKQRCITLSRSLAIAVVTVMLAGTALAQTETVLHNFQGNSDGATPMSGLVADKAGNLYGTTHFGGGSNALCGAGCGTVFELTPPSGTGGH
;
A
#
# COMPACT_ATOMS: atom_id res chain seq x y z
N MET A 1 25.54 64.46 -12.49
CA MET A 1 24.16 64.47 -11.97
C MET A 1 23.39 63.35 -12.65
N THR A 2 23.05 62.28 -11.92
CA THR A 2 22.21 61.20 -12.43
C THR A 2 21.31 60.70 -11.31
N VAL A 3 20.01 60.89 -11.48
CA VAL A 3 18.94 60.29 -10.68
C VAL A 3 18.70 58.88 -11.22
N LYS A 4 18.42 57.88 -10.36
CA LYS A 4 17.56 56.76 -10.74
C LYS A 4 16.83 56.19 -9.51
N GLN A 5 15.55 56.55 -9.45
CA GLN A 5 14.57 56.14 -8.47
C GLN A 5 14.35 54.61 -8.49
N ARG A 6 14.04 54.08 -7.32
CA ARG A 6 13.61 52.70 -7.08
C ARG A 6 12.18 52.53 -7.58
N CYS A 7 11.98 51.72 -8.63
CA CYS A 7 10.66 51.20 -8.99
C CYS A 7 10.64 49.70 -8.67
N ILE A 8 9.87 49.33 -7.66
CA ILE A 8 9.73 47.97 -7.15
C ILE A 8 8.72 47.25 -8.04
N THR A 9 9.18 46.46 -9.01
CA THR A 9 8.28 45.70 -9.88
C THR A 9 7.89 44.36 -9.23
N LEU A 10 6.63 44.24 -8.78
CA LEU A 10 5.95 43.05 -8.22
C LEU A 10 5.76 41.87 -9.22
N SER A 11 6.60 41.73 -10.25
CA SER A 11 6.29 40.92 -11.44
C SER A 11 6.74 39.46 -11.40
N ARG A 12 7.43 38.97 -10.35
CA ARG A 12 8.11 37.65 -10.38
C ARG A 12 7.48 36.56 -9.51
N SER A 13 6.43 36.88 -8.75
CA SER A 13 5.84 35.92 -7.80
C SER A 13 4.79 34.99 -8.44
N LEU A 14 4.10 35.45 -9.50
CA LEU A 14 3.03 34.68 -10.15
C LEU A 14 3.58 33.51 -10.99
N ALA A 15 4.72 33.70 -11.66
CA ALA A 15 5.35 32.65 -12.47
C ALA A 15 5.87 31.47 -11.63
N ILE A 16 6.40 31.74 -10.43
CA ILE A 16 6.94 30.69 -9.55
C ILE A 16 5.80 29.84 -8.97
N ALA A 17 4.69 30.47 -8.57
CA ALA A 17 3.50 29.76 -8.09
C ALA A 17 2.86 28.87 -9.18
N VAL A 18 2.83 29.34 -10.44
CA VAL A 18 2.31 28.56 -11.57
C VAL A 18 3.21 27.35 -11.89
N VAL A 19 4.53 27.49 -11.81
CA VAL A 19 5.48 26.37 -12.05
C VAL A 19 5.38 25.30 -10.95
N THR A 20 5.14 25.68 -9.69
CA THR A 20 4.95 24.69 -8.61
C THR A 20 3.63 23.94 -8.71
N VAL A 21 2.58 24.58 -9.24
CA VAL A 21 1.26 23.95 -9.41
C VAL A 21 1.25 22.97 -10.58
N MET A 22 2.06 23.18 -11.63
CA MET A 22 2.16 22.28 -12.79
C MET A 22 2.98 21.00 -12.51
N LEU A 23 3.81 20.97 -11.47
CA LEU A 23 4.53 19.75 -11.03
C LEU A 23 3.69 18.86 -10.10
N ALA A 24 2.62 19.40 -9.52
CA ALA A 24 1.76 18.68 -8.58
C ALA A 24 0.48 18.23 -9.30
N GLY A 25 0.51 17.12 -10.04
CA GLY A 25 -0.68 16.76 -10.82
C GLY A 25 -0.86 15.33 -11.31
N THR A 26 0.06 14.39 -11.09
CA THR A 26 -0.28 12.97 -11.31
C THR A 26 -0.70 12.37 -9.99
N ALA A 27 -2.01 12.27 -9.79
CA ALA A 27 -2.56 11.31 -8.84
C ALA A 27 -2.01 9.93 -9.25
N LEU A 28 -1.10 9.38 -8.45
CA LEU A 28 -0.58 8.04 -8.67
C LEU A 28 -1.71 7.07 -8.40
N ALA A 29 -2.36 6.57 -9.46
CA ALA A 29 -3.22 5.41 -9.34
C ALA A 29 -2.34 4.22 -8.96
N GLN A 30 -2.41 3.80 -7.69
CA GLN A 30 -1.71 2.61 -7.24
C GLN A 30 -2.49 1.37 -7.70
N THR A 31 -1.84 0.49 -8.44
CA THR A 31 -2.40 -0.81 -8.83
C THR A 31 -2.03 -1.82 -7.75
N GLU A 32 -3.04 -2.40 -7.09
CA GLU A 32 -2.84 -3.50 -6.16
C GLU A 32 -2.81 -4.84 -6.89
N THR A 33 -2.02 -5.79 -6.37
CA THR A 33 -1.99 -7.18 -6.84
C THR A 33 -2.52 -8.08 -5.75
N VAL A 34 -3.43 -8.98 -6.13
CA VAL A 34 -3.93 -10.02 -5.21
C VAL A 34 -2.85 -11.08 -5.05
N LEU A 35 -2.30 -11.17 -3.83
CA LEU A 35 -1.27 -12.17 -3.50
C LEU A 35 -1.88 -13.55 -3.25
N HIS A 36 -3.04 -13.61 -2.60
CA HIS A 36 -3.78 -14.84 -2.35
C HIS A 36 -5.27 -14.56 -2.26
N ASN A 37 -6.07 -15.43 -2.87
CA ASN A 37 -7.52 -15.42 -2.74
C ASN A 37 -7.96 -16.69 -2.02
N PHE A 38 -8.27 -16.54 -0.74
CA PHE A 38 -8.74 -17.61 0.12
C PHE A 38 -10.02 -18.27 -0.41
N GLN A 39 -10.01 -19.59 -0.53
CA GLN A 39 -11.10 -20.38 -1.08
C GLN A 39 -12.09 -20.89 -0.01
N GLY A 40 -11.90 -20.55 1.27
CA GLY A 40 -12.64 -21.15 2.38
C GLY A 40 -12.10 -22.52 2.78
N ASN A 41 -12.94 -23.31 3.46
CA ASN A 41 -12.59 -24.67 3.90
C ASN A 41 -11.23 -24.72 4.61
N SER A 42 -10.35 -25.65 4.24
CA SER A 42 -9.03 -25.79 4.87
C SER A 42 -8.05 -24.65 4.54
N ASP A 43 -8.29 -23.86 3.50
CA ASP A 43 -7.39 -22.75 3.08
C ASP A 43 -7.56 -21.52 3.99
N GLY A 44 -8.79 -21.25 4.42
CA GLY A 44 -9.13 -20.15 5.32
C GLY A 44 -10.17 -19.22 4.72
N ALA A 45 -10.76 -18.34 5.55
CA ALA A 45 -11.68 -17.30 5.10
C ALA A 45 -11.72 -16.12 6.08
N THR A 46 -12.14 -14.96 5.57
CA THR A 46 -12.23 -13.69 6.33
C THR A 46 -10.91 -13.35 7.05
N PRO A 47 -9.86 -12.97 6.31
CA PRO A 47 -8.63 -12.47 6.93
C PRO A 47 -8.91 -11.12 7.59
N MET A 48 -8.92 -11.09 8.93
CA MET A 48 -9.21 -9.87 9.70
C MET A 48 -7.98 -9.34 10.45
N SER A 49 -6.86 -10.07 10.44
CA SER A 49 -5.63 -9.64 11.10
C SER A 49 -4.75 -8.82 10.16
N GLY A 50 -3.97 -7.89 10.74
CA GLY A 50 -2.81 -7.33 10.04
C GLY A 50 -1.77 -8.42 9.71
N LEU A 51 -0.82 -8.08 8.84
CA LEU A 51 0.27 -8.97 8.45
C LEU A 51 1.54 -8.63 9.24
N VAL A 52 2.33 -9.66 9.55
CA VAL A 52 3.68 -9.53 10.11
C VAL A 52 4.69 -9.94 9.05
N ALA A 53 5.72 -9.12 8.82
CA ALA A 53 6.80 -9.44 7.90
C ALA A 53 8.02 -9.97 8.64
N ASP A 54 8.68 -10.99 8.09
CA ASP A 54 10.01 -11.42 8.56
C ASP A 54 11.16 -10.72 7.78
N LYS A 55 12.40 -11.11 8.09
CA LYS A 55 13.60 -10.57 7.43
C LYS A 55 13.78 -11.04 5.98
N ALA A 56 13.15 -12.13 5.58
CA ALA A 56 13.19 -12.67 4.22
C ALA A 56 12.09 -12.08 3.34
N GLY A 57 11.15 -11.31 3.93
CA GLY A 57 10.02 -10.71 3.24
C GLY A 57 8.77 -11.59 3.23
N ASN A 58 8.75 -12.71 3.96
CA ASN A 58 7.55 -13.52 4.11
C ASN A 58 6.50 -12.76 4.93
N LEU A 59 5.24 -12.87 4.51
CA LEU A 59 4.11 -12.25 5.20
C LEU A 59 3.30 -13.32 5.93
N TYR A 60 3.09 -13.14 7.23
CA TYR A 60 2.33 -14.04 8.09
C TYR A 60 1.02 -13.39 8.50
N GLY A 61 -0.06 -14.17 8.54
CA GLY A 61 -1.37 -13.70 8.96
C GLY A 61 -2.27 -14.83 9.43
N THR A 62 -3.49 -14.46 9.81
CA THR A 62 -4.51 -15.40 10.26
C THR A 62 -5.83 -15.19 9.55
N THR A 63 -6.58 -16.26 9.37
CA THR A 63 -7.97 -16.23 8.92
C THR A 63 -8.90 -16.58 10.07
N HIS A 64 -10.07 -15.95 10.15
CA HIS A 64 -11.02 -16.19 11.24
C HIS A 64 -11.75 -17.54 11.10
N PHE A 65 -11.97 -17.99 9.87
CA PHE A 65 -12.62 -19.27 9.57
C PHE A 65 -11.73 -20.16 8.72
N GLY A 66 -12.09 -21.44 8.66
CA GLY A 66 -11.39 -22.46 7.90
C GLY A 66 -10.44 -23.31 8.73
N GLY A 67 -9.60 -24.09 8.06
CA GLY A 67 -8.83 -25.15 8.68
C GLY A 67 -9.70 -26.36 9.03
N GLY A 68 -9.37 -27.05 10.12
CA GLY A 68 -10.12 -28.22 10.58
C GLY A 68 -11.39 -27.83 11.35
N SER A 69 -12.51 -28.45 11.01
CA SER A 69 -13.74 -28.33 11.79
C SER A 69 -13.77 -29.34 12.95
N ASN A 70 -14.31 -28.90 14.09
CA ASN A 70 -14.55 -29.76 15.24
C ASN A 70 -15.78 -29.29 16.02
N ALA A 71 -16.07 -29.93 17.16
CA ALA A 71 -17.24 -29.63 17.97
C ALA A 71 -17.33 -28.18 18.48
N LEU A 72 -16.20 -27.46 18.55
CA LEU A 72 -16.14 -26.07 19.00
C LEU A 72 -16.19 -25.06 17.84
N CYS A 73 -15.85 -25.49 16.62
CA CYS A 73 -15.77 -24.63 15.44
C CYS A 73 -16.25 -25.36 14.18
N GLY A 74 -17.56 -25.32 13.94
CA GLY A 74 -18.19 -26.01 12.81
C GLY A 74 -17.73 -25.53 11.43
N ALA A 75 -17.41 -24.24 11.29
CA ALA A 75 -16.86 -23.64 10.07
C ALA A 75 -15.31 -23.63 10.03
N GLY A 76 -14.67 -24.30 11.00
CA GLY A 76 -13.23 -24.27 11.20
C GLY A 76 -12.78 -23.19 12.18
N CYS A 77 -11.67 -23.45 12.87
CA CYS A 77 -11.12 -22.62 13.95
C CYS A 77 -10.19 -21.50 13.45
N GLY A 78 -10.09 -21.31 12.12
CA GLY A 78 -9.15 -20.38 11.50
C GLY A 78 -7.84 -21.06 11.10
N THR A 79 -7.07 -20.38 10.25
CA THR A 79 -5.74 -20.83 9.80
C THR A 79 -4.68 -19.78 10.10
N VAL A 80 -3.43 -20.25 10.27
CA VAL A 80 -2.23 -19.40 10.18
C VAL A 80 -1.61 -19.68 8.82
N PHE A 81 -1.25 -18.64 8.08
CA PHE A 81 -0.67 -18.77 6.75
C PHE A 81 0.63 -17.97 6.61
N GLU A 82 1.44 -18.38 5.63
CA GLU A 82 2.67 -17.74 5.21
C GLU A 82 2.59 -17.48 3.69
N LEU A 83 2.86 -16.24 3.27
CA LEU A 83 3.02 -15.87 1.87
C LEU A 83 4.49 -15.57 1.61
N THR A 84 5.13 -16.45 0.83
CA THR A 84 6.53 -16.29 0.44
C THR A 84 6.64 -15.44 -0.83
N PRO A 85 7.51 -14.42 -0.85
CA PRO A 85 7.78 -13.67 -2.07
C PRO A 85 8.26 -14.61 -3.19
N PRO A 86 7.86 -14.36 -4.45
CA PRO A 86 8.41 -15.10 -5.57
C PRO A 86 9.93 -14.95 -5.62
N SER A 87 10.62 -16.02 -5.99
CA SER A 87 12.10 -16.12 -5.96
C SER A 87 12.81 -15.30 -7.05
N GLY A 88 12.18 -14.27 -7.60
CA GLY A 88 12.72 -13.38 -8.63
C GLY A 88 12.55 -11.93 -8.22
N THR A 89 13.53 -11.09 -8.57
CA THR A 89 13.55 -9.63 -8.35
C THR A 89 12.32 -8.95 -8.97
N GLY A 90 11.19 -8.95 -8.26
CA GLY A 90 10.04 -8.10 -8.51
C GLY A 90 10.26 -6.79 -7.77
N GLY A 91 10.90 -5.83 -8.46
CA GLY A 91 11.22 -4.52 -7.92
C GLY A 91 9.98 -3.72 -7.54
N HIS A 92 10.11 -3.01 -6.42
CA HIS A 92 9.27 -1.87 -6.05
C HIS A 92 9.58 -0.66 -6.93
#